data_AF-A0A7G8FVA7-F1
#
_entry.id   AF-A0A7G8FVA7-F1
#
_cell.length_a   1.000
_cell.length_b   1.000
_cell.length_c   1.000
_cell.angle_alpha   90.00
_cell.angle_beta   90.00
_cell.angle_gamma   90.00
#
_symmetry.space_group_name_H-M   'P 1'
#
loop_
_entity.id
_entity.type
_entity.pdbx_description
1 polymer ?
#
loop_
_entity_poly.entity_id
_entity_poly.type
_entity_poly.pdbx_seq_one_letter_code
_entity_poly.pdbx_strand_id
1 'polypeptide(L)'
;MPLEGKTDKTPQPLLDALDHLCLQVEDDPDVQRNFYIANTPEQIVRLSVELGILIEAEDFRALLRSGSTERWILRGGDQTNPITHLKRVFHV
;
A
#
# COMPACT_ATOMS: atom_id res chain seq x y z
N MET A 1 -5.26 -7.48 32.02
CA MET A 1 -5.67 -6.08 31.76
C MET A 1 -5.83 -5.91 30.26
N PRO A 2 -6.83 -5.12 29.82
CA PRO A 2 -7.50 -5.27 28.52
C PRO A 2 -6.89 -4.35 27.48
N LEU A 3 -6.87 -4.76 26.21
CA LEU A 3 -7.07 -3.84 25.08
C LEU A 3 -7.85 -4.58 24.00
N GLU A 4 -9.07 -4.13 23.83
CA GLU A 4 -9.95 -4.40 22.72
C GLU A 4 -9.24 -4.01 21.42
N GLY A 5 -8.93 -5.00 20.60
CA GLY A 5 -8.55 -4.79 19.21
C GLY A 5 -9.61 -5.47 18.37
N LYS A 6 -10.66 -4.74 18.01
CA LYS A 6 -11.61 -5.13 16.98
C LYS A 6 -10.78 -5.41 15.73
N THR A 7 -10.43 -6.68 15.48
CA THR A 7 -9.74 -7.10 14.27
C THR A 7 -10.69 -6.82 13.12
N ASP A 8 -10.59 -5.61 12.57
CA ASP A 8 -10.82 -5.39 11.17
C ASP A 8 -9.95 -6.44 10.47
N LYS A 9 -10.60 -7.42 9.85
CA LYS A 9 -9.98 -8.67 9.40
C LYS A 9 -9.16 -8.43 8.13
N THR A 10 -8.23 -7.49 8.16
CA THR A 10 -7.21 -7.39 7.13
C THR A 10 -6.18 -8.50 7.41
N PRO A 11 -5.98 -9.44 6.47
CA PRO A 11 -4.95 -10.46 6.60
C PRO A 11 -3.60 -9.81 6.89
N GLN A 12 -2.98 -10.16 8.03
CA GLN A 12 -1.63 -9.71 8.38
C GLN A 12 -0.60 -9.83 7.23
N PRO A 13 -0.59 -10.89 6.39
CA PRO A 13 0.34 -10.94 5.25
C PRO A 13 0.10 -9.86 4.19
N LEU A 14 -1.13 -9.36 4.03
CA LEU A 14 -1.41 -8.29 3.07
C LEU A 14 -0.92 -6.93 3.56
N LEU A 15 -0.98 -6.69 4.87
CA LEU A 15 -0.38 -5.50 5.47
C LEU A 15 1.13 -5.52 5.36
N ASP A 16 1.76 -6.69 5.59
CA ASP A 16 3.19 -6.86 5.44
C ASP A 16 3.65 -6.66 3.98
N ALA A 17 2.89 -7.19 3.01
CA ALA A 17 3.10 -6.98 1.58
C ALA A 17 3.03 -5.48 1.20
N LEU A 18 2.03 -4.75 1.70
CA LEU A 18 1.89 -3.32 1.47
C LEU A 18 3.02 -2.52 2.13
N ASP A 19 3.40 -2.87 3.36
CA ASP A 19 4.49 -2.23 4.10
C ASP A 19 5.81 -2.42 3.34
N HIS A 20 6.09 -3.64 2.89
CA HIS A 20 7.26 -3.97 2.07
C HIS A 20 7.26 -3.18 0.76
N LEU A 21 6.12 -3.06 0.07
CA LEU A 21 6.02 -2.24 -1.14
C LEU A 21 6.36 -0.78 -0.87
N CYS A 22 5.80 -0.20 0.19
CA CYS A 22 6.05 1.19 0.54
C CYS A 22 7.50 1.42 0.95
N LEU A 23 8.13 0.48 1.67
CA LEU A 23 9.56 0.53 1.98
C LEU A 23 10.42 0.49 0.71
N GLN A 24 10.10 -0.38 -0.26
CA GLN A 24 10.83 -0.44 -1.53
C GLN A 24 10.70 0.86 -2.34
N VAL A 25 9.54 1.51 -2.28
CA VAL A 25 9.29 2.82 -2.91
C VAL A 25 10.08 3.95 -2.23
N GLU A 26 10.39 3.83 -0.93
CA GLU A 26 11.25 4.79 -0.22
C GLU A 26 12.74 4.50 -0.40
N ASP A 27 13.13 3.21 -0.48
CA ASP A 27 14.53 2.77 -0.54
C ASP A 27 15.10 2.87 -1.97
N ASP A 28 14.30 2.55 -3.00
CA ASP A 28 14.75 2.47 -4.38
C ASP A 28 14.09 3.56 -5.27
N PRO A 29 14.86 4.50 -5.85
CA PRO A 29 14.32 5.59 -6.65
C PRO A 29 13.76 5.16 -8.01
N ASP A 30 14.20 4.02 -8.56
CA ASP A 30 13.65 3.47 -9.81
C ASP A 30 12.28 2.83 -9.54
N VAL A 31 12.15 2.11 -8.42
CA VAL A 31 10.85 1.63 -7.93
C VAL A 31 9.92 2.78 -7.63
N GLN A 32 10.41 3.81 -6.94
CA GLN A 32 9.65 5.02 -6.64
C GLN A 32 9.10 5.67 -7.91
N ARG A 33 9.95 5.87 -8.91
CA ARG A 33 9.55 6.44 -10.20
C ARG A 33 8.47 5.58 -10.86
N ASN A 34 8.69 4.27 -10.97
CA ASN A 34 7.73 3.37 -11.61
C ASN A 34 6.39 3.33 -10.86
N PHE A 35 6.42 3.38 -9.53
CA PHE A 35 5.24 3.43 -8.68
C PHE A 35 4.42 4.69 -8.88
N TYR A 36 5.04 5.88 -8.94
CA TYR A 36 4.32 7.13 -9.20
C TYR A 36 3.88 7.29 -10.68
N ILE A 37 4.58 6.66 -11.61
CA ILE A 37 4.15 6.56 -13.02
C ILE A 37 2.95 5.61 -13.16
N ALA A 38 2.85 4.59 -12.31
CA ALA A 38 1.74 3.67 -12.30
C ALA A 38 0.44 4.39 -11.88
N ASN A 39 -0.44 4.60 -12.84
CA ASN A 39 -1.73 5.28 -12.62
C ASN A 39 -2.93 4.33 -12.70
N THR A 40 -2.68 3.02 -12.87
CA THR A 40 -3.74 2.01 -12.87
C THR A 40 -3.46 0.92 -11.84
N PRO A 41 -4.51 0.31 -11.27
CA PRO A 41 -4.35 -0.75 -10.28
C PRO A 41 -3.56 -1.95 -10.83
N GLU A 42 -3.73 -2.28 -12.12
CA GLU A 42 -2.99 -3.37 -12.78
C GLU A 42 -1.49 -3.10 -12.84
N GLN A 43 -1.08 -1.84 -13.07
CA GLN A 43 0.34 -1.47 -13.09
C GLN A 43 0.96 -1.57 -11.70
N ILE A 44 0.23 -1.16 -10.66
CA ILE A 44 0.67 -1.30 -9.27
C ILE A 44 0.82 -2.78 -8.89
N VAL A 45 -0.16 -3.61 -9.24
CA VAL A 45 -0.09 -5.06 -8.98
C VAL A 45 1.08 -5.68 -9.72
N ARG A 46 1.27 -5.34 -11.00
CA ARG A 46 2.40 -5.83 -11.78
C ARG A 46 3.74 -5.45 -11.14
N LEU A 47 3.89 -4.19 -10.72
CA LEU A 47 5.09 -3.72 -10.04
C LEU A 47 5.31 -4.46 -8.71
N SER A 48 4.24 -4.70 -7.95
CA SER A 48 4.31 -5.48 -6.71
C SER A 48 4.81 -6.91 -6.99
N VAL A 49 4.28 -7.56 -8.02
CA VAL A 49 4.72 -8.90 -8.45
C VAL A 49 6.19 -8.89 -8.92
N GLU A 50 6.61 -7.86 -9.67
CA GLU A 50 8.02 -7.69 -10.09
C GLU A 50 8.98 -7.53 -8.90
N LEU A 51 8.49 -6.99 -7.78
CA LEU A 51 9.21 -6.89 -6.50
C LEU A 51 9.11 -8.17 -5.65
N GLY A 52 8.41 -9.21 -6.11
CA GLY A 52 8.17 -10.44 -5.36
C GLY A 52 7.06 -10.35 -4.31
N ILE A 53 6.23 -9.32 -4.37
CA ILE A 53 5.13 -9.05 -3.46
C ILE A 53 3.83 -9.58 -4.08
N LEU A 54 3.25 -10.60 -3.45
CA LEU A 54 2.00 -11.23 -3.90
C LEU A 54 0.80 -10.52 -3.26
N ILE A 55 0.26 -9.52 -3.96
CA ILE A 55 -0.91 -8.76 -3.55
C ILE A 55 -1.76 -8.41 -4.77
N GLU A 56 -3.07 -8.67 -4.70
CA GLU A 56 -3.99 -8.41 -5.80
C GLU A 56 -4.64 -7.02 -5.70
N ALA A 57 -5.24 -6.56 -6.80
CA ALA A 57 -5.90 -5.27 -6.84
C ALA A 57 -7.06 -5.15 -5.84
N GLU A 58 -7.78 -6.25 -5.60
CA GLU A 58 -8.88 -6.30 -4.64
C GLU A 58 -8.38 -6.21 -3.20
N ASP A 59 -7.26 -6.85 -2.89
CA ASP A 59 -6.59 -6.76 -1.59
C ASP A 59 -6.14 -5.33 -1.31
N PHE A 60 -5.52 -4.65 -2.28
CA PHE A 60 -5.20 -3.23 -2.15
C PHE A 60 -6.45 -2.40 -1.82
N ARG A 61 -7.55 -2.60 -2.55
CA ARG A 61 -8.80 -1.87 -2.25
C ARG A 61 -9.31 -2.16 -0.85
N ALA A 62 -9.25 -3.41 -0.39
CA ALA A 62 -9.68 -3.80 0.94
C ALA A 62 -8.80 -3.13 2.02
N LEU A 63 -7.48 -3.15 1.85
CA LEU A 63 -6.51 -2.51 2.75
C LEU A 63 -6.71 -0.99 2.83
N LEU A 64 -6.84 -0.34 1.67
CA LEU A 64 -6.99 1.11 1.57
C LEU A 64 -8.34 1.60 2.14
N ARG A 65 -9.41 0.80 2.00
CA ARG A 65 -10.73 1.07 2.58
C ARG A 65 -10.80 0.80 4.08
N SER A 66 -10.09 -0.22 4.55
CA SER A 66 -10.03 -0.62 5.95
C SER A 66 -9.40 0.47 6.84
N GLY A 67 -8.62 1.38 6.26
CA GLY A 67 -7.90 2.41 7.02
C GLY A 67 -6.64 1.89 7.71
N SER A 68 -6.33 0.59 7.56
CA SER A 68 -5.12 -0.03 8.13
C SER A 68 -3.80 0.60 7.62
N THR A 69 -3.86 1.48 6.63
CA THR A 69 -2.75 2.24 6.05
C THR A 69 -2.51 3.60 6.74
N GLU A 70 -3.26 3.95 7.78
CA GLU A 70 -3.13 5.22 8.52
C GLU A 70 -1.71 5.45 9.08
N ARG A 71 -1.01 4.37 9.46
CA ARG A 71 0.38 4.42 9.94
C ARG A 71 1.35 5.04 8.93
N TRP A 72 1.09 4.86 7.64
CA TRP A 72 1.93 5.38 6.56
C TRP A 72 1.58 6.84 6.22
N ILE A 73 0.30 7.22 6.31
CA ILE A 73 -0.16 8.60 6.10
C ILE A 73 0.47 9.58 7.09
N LEU A 74 0.72 9.14 8.33
CA LEU A 74 1.37 9.97 9.35
C LEU A 74 2.88 10.13 9.14
N ARG A 75 3.51 9.28 8.32
CA ARG A 75 4.98 9.24 8.17
C ARG A 75 5.49 10.07 6.99
N GLY A 76 4.74 10.16 5.89
CA GLY A 76 5.07 11.03 4.77
C GLY A 76 4.20 12.28 4.73
N GLY A 77 4.76 13.42 4.34
CA GLY A 77 3.96 14.62 4.07
C GLY A 77 3.10 14.44 2.81
N ASP A 78 1.98 15.16 2.74
CA ASP A 78 0.85 15.06 1.80
C ASP A 78 1.17 14.76 0.31
N GLN A 79 2.36 15.12 -0.19
CA GLN A 79 2.71 15.02 -1.62
C GLN A 79 3.52 13.80 -2.05
N THR A 80 4.19 13.08 -1.13
CA THR A 80 5.02 11.90 -1.46
C THR A 80 4.58 10.65 -0.68
N ASN A 81 3.31 10.60 -0.27
CA ASN A 81 2.78 9.42 0.39
C ASN A 81 2.41 8.32 -0.61
N PRO A 82 3.02 7.13 -0.53
CA PRO A 82 2.67 6.02 -1.41
C PRO A 82 1.20 5.59 -1.24
N ILE A 83 0.67 5.68 -0.01
CA ILE A 83 -0.75 5.39 0.27
C ILE A 83 -1.69 6.38 -0.40
N THR A 84 -1.37 7.68 -0.41
CA THR A 84 -2.21 8.69 -1.08
C THR A 84 -2.27 8.44 -2.58
N HIS A 85 -1.14 8.04 -3.17
CA HIS A 85 -1.09 7.64 -4.57
C HIS A 85 -1.94 6.40 -4.83
N LEU A 86 -1.83 5.37 -3.99
CA LEU A 86 -2.66 4.16 -4.10
C LEU A 86 -4.15 4.48 -3.97
N LYS A 87 -4.57 5.29 -3.00
CA LYS A 87 -5.98 5.70 -2.88
C LYS A 87 -6.50 6.38 -4.14
N ARG A 88 -5.68 7.22 -4.77
CA ARG A 88 -6.00 7.88 -6.05
C ARG A 88 -6.13 6.86 -7.19
N VAL A 89 -5.17 5.96 -7.34
CA VAL A 89 -5.15 4.94 -8.40
C VAL A 89 -6.32 3.95 -8.27
N PHE A 90 -6.63 3.54 -7.04
CA PHE A 90 -7.69 2.57 -6.75
C PHE A 90 -9.07 3.20 -6.57
N HIS A 91 -9.16 4.54 -6.57
CA HIS A 91 -10.37 5.34 -6.39
C HIS A 91 -11.15 4.98 -5.11
N VAL A 92 -10.46 4.97 -3.97
CA VAL A 92 -10.98 4.58 -2.65
C VAL A 92 -10.86 5.67 -1.60
#